data_AF-A0A9X1IAE2-F1
#
_entry.id   AF-A0A9X1IAE2-F1
#
_cell.length_a   1.000
_cell.length_b   1.000
_cell.length_c   1.000
_cell.angle_alpha   90.00
_cell.angle_beta   90.00
_cell.angle_gamma   90.00
#
_symmetry.space_group_name_H-M   'P 1'
#
loop_
_entity.id
_entity.type
_entity.pdbx_description
1 polymer ?
#
loop_
_entity_poly.entity_id
_entity_poly.type
_entity_poly.pdbx_seq_one_letter_code
_entity_poly.pdbx_strand_id
1 'polypeptide(L)'
;MSDTPPDRLSTDPASPYFNEELLQRGVGIRFKGVEKTNVEEYCVSEGWVRVSVGKTLDRRGKPMTMKLQGTVEPYFRDAAPPAA
;
A
#
# COMPACT_ATOMS: atom_id res chain seq x y z
N MET A 1 -5.05 10.92 17.20
CA MET A 1 -4.33 10.19 16.13
C MET A 1 -5.34 9.27 15.50
N SER A 2 -5.67 9.44 14.21
CA SER A 2 -6.61 8.52 13.56
C SER A 2 -5.90 7.19 13.33
N ASP A 3 -6.50 6.10 13.80
CA ASP A 3 -6.07 4.72 13.51
C ASP A 3 -6.46 4.26 12.11
N THR A 4 -6.89 5.19 11.25
CA THR A 4 -7.27 4.92 9.86
C THR A 4 -6.20 5.45 8.92
N PRO A 5 -5.64 4.60 8.04
CA PRO A 5 -4.76 5.04 6.98
C PRO A 5 -5.45 6.03 6.03
N PRO A 6 -4.68 6.89 5.33
CA PRO A 6 -5.25 7.83 4.36
C PRO A 6 -5.89 7.09 3.19
N ASP A 7 -6.76 7.78 2.45
CA ASP A 7 -7.41 7.26 1.24
C ASP A 7 -6.42 6.79 0.17
N ARG A 8 -5.30 7.52 0.04
CA ARG A 8 -4.23 7.23 -0.91
C ARG A 8 -2.88 7.40 -0.24
N LEU A 9 -1.99 6.42 -0.44
CA LEU A 9 -0.62 6.44 0.05
C LEU A 9 0.27 5.76 -0.99
N SER A 10 1.47 6.32 -1.17
CA SER A 10 2.52 5.75 -2.02
C SER A 10 3.83 5.59 -1.26
N THR A 11 4.57 4.53 -1.60
CA THR A 11 5.95 4.29 -1.14
C THR A 11 6.98 5.05 -1.95
N ASP A 12 6.63 5.60 -3.12
CA ASP A 12 7.55 6.32 -4.00
C ASP A 12 7.70 7.77 -3.55
N PRO A 13 8.90 8.23 -3.10
CA PRO A 13 9.14 9.60 -2.65
C PRO A 13 8.85 10.67 -3.72
N ALA A 14 8.80 10.31 -5.00
CA ALA A 14 8.44 11.22 -6.07
C ALA A 14 6.92 11.42 -6.23
N SER A 15 6.10 10.65 -5.52
CA SER A 15 4.64 10.78 -5.56
C SER A 15 4.15 11.88 -4.61
N PRO A 16 3.13 12.67 -4.98
CA PRO A 16 2.51 13.63 -4.07
C PRO A 16 1.78 12.96 -2.89
N TYR A 17 1.58 11.64 -2.94
CA TYR A 17 0.95 10.85 -1.88
C TYR A 17 1.98 10.06 -1.05
N PHE A 18 3.26 10.43 -1.12
CA PHE A 18 4.29 9.90 -0.25
C PHE A 18 4.16 10.49 1.15
N ASN A 19 4.20 9.65 2.17
CA ASN A 19 4.25 10.09 3.56
C ASN A 19 5.13 9.13 4.38
N GLU A 20 6.32 9.60 4.76
CA GLU A 20 7.31 8.80 5.47
C GLU A 20 6.81 8.34 6.85
N GLU A 21 6.16 9.22 7.62
CA GLU A 21 5.67 8.89 8.97
C GLU A 21 4.66 7.73 8.94
N LEU A 22 3.75 7.73 7.96
CA LEU A 22 2.78 6.67 7.77
C LEU A 22 3.41 5.36 7.30
N LEU A 23 4.43 5.45 6.44
CA LEU A 23 5.17 4.28 5.97
C LEU A 23 6.01 3.65 7.10
N GLN A 24 6.62 4.48 7.95
CA GLN A 24 7.38 4.04 9.13
C GLN A 24 6.46 3.33 10.15
N ARG A 25 5.24 3.82 10.36
CA ARG A 25 4.19 3.15 11.17
C ARG A 25 3.78 1.78 10.62
N GLY A 26 4.09 1.50 9.35
CA GLY A 26 3.76 0.24 8.69
C GLY A 26 2.29 0.15 8.29
N VAL A 27 2.05 0.05 6.99
CA VAL A 27 0.70 -0.12 6.42
C VAL A 27 0.57 -1.53 5.82
N GLY A 28 -0.50 -2.23 6.19
CA GLY A 28 -0.96 -3.46 5.55
C GLY A 28 -2.16 -3.17 4.66
N ILE A 29 -2.32 -3.93 3.58
CA ILE A 29 -3.43 -3.75 2.64
C ILE A 29 -4.07 -5.08 2.37
N ARG A 30 -5.38 -5.16 2.59
CA ARG A 30 -6.20 -6.29 2.16
C ARG A 30 -6.89 -5.89 0.86
N PHE A 31 -6.53 -6.57 -0.23
CA PHE A 31 -7.07 -6.34 -1.56
C PHE A 31 -7.93 -7.52 -1.99
N LYS A 32 -9.22 -7.28 -2.25
CA LYS A 32 -10.22 -8.33 -2.54
C LYS A 32 -10.21 -9.46 -1.51
N GLY A 33 -10.10 -9.13 -0.23
CA GLY A 33 -10.04 -10.12 0.87
C GLY A 33 -8.69 -10.80 1.07
N VAL A 34 -7.69 -10.53 0.21
CA VAL A 34 -6.35 -11.13 0.30
C VAL A 34 -5.34 -10.10 0.79
N GLU A 35 -4.54 -10.46 1.79
CA GLU A 35 -3.46 -9.59 2.26
C GLU A 35 -2.37 -9.44 1.20
N LYS A 36 -1.96 -8.19 0.96
CA LYS A 36 -0.89 -7.81 0.04
C LYS A 36 0.17 -7.02 0.80
N THR A 37 1.40 -7.49 0.71
CA THR A 37 2.57 -6.88 1.35
C THR A 37 3.50 -6.18 0.36
N ASN A 38 3.31 -6.43 -0.93
CA ASN A 38 4.07 -5.89 -2.06
C ASN A 38 3.34 -4.75 -2.77
N VAL A 39 2.61 -3.92 -2.02
CA VAL A 39 1.88 -2.77 -2.57
C VAL A 39 2.77 -1.54 -2.52
N GLU A 40 2.96 -0.90 -3.66
CA GLU A 40 3.71 0.36 -3.81
C GLU A 40 2.81 1.58 -3.69
N GLU A 41 1.54 1.45 -4.07
CA GLU A 41 0.57 2.53 -3.96
C GLU A 41 -0.85 1.98 -3.89
N TYR A 42 -1.74 2.65 -3.19
CA TYR A 42 -3.16 2.32 -3.20
C TYR A 42 -4.03 3.57 -3.24
N CYS A 43 -5.25 3.44 -3.74
CA CYS A 43 -6.29 4.44 -3.62
C CYS A 43 -7.62 3.74 -3.30
N VAL A 44 -8.20 4.06 -2.15
CA VAL A 44 -9.46 3.47 -1.67
C VAL A 44 -10.64 4.04 -2.44
N SER A 45 -10.71 5.37 -2.60
CA SER A 45 -11.78 6.05 -3.34
C SER A 45 -11.91 5.60 -4.79
N GLU A 46 -10.79 5.41 -5.48
CA GLU A 46 -10.78 4.89 -6.86
C GLU A 46 -10.76 3.35 -6.92
N GLY A 47 -10.60 2.65 -5.79
CA GLY A 47 -10.65 1.19 -5.71
C GLY A 47 -9.53 0.47 -6.47
N TRP A 48 -8.26 0.84 -6.24
CA TRP A 48 -7.14 0.14 -6.87
C TRP A 48 -5.87 0.10 -6.01
N VAL A 49 -5.03 -0.89 -6.30
CA VAL A 49 -3.67 -1.01 -5.76
C VAL A 49 -2.66 -1.14 -6.89
N ARG A 50 -1.47 -0.58 -6.71
CA ARG A 50 -0.29 -0.81 -7.56
C ARG A 50 0.65 -1.73 -6.79
N VAL A 51 0.83 -2.93 -7.31
CA VAL A 51 1.69 -3.95 -6.69
C VAL A 51 2.95 -4.17 -7.50
N SER A 52 4.08 -4.38 -6.85
CA SER A 52 5.31 -4.81 -7.49
C SER A 52 5.21 -6.30 -7.87
N VAL A 53 5.48 -6.62 -9.13
CA VAL A 53 5.35 -7.95 -9.71
C VAL A 53 6.72 -8.60 -9.86
N GLY A 54 6.95 -9.66 -9.10
CA GLY A 54 8.21 -10.40 -9.11
C GLY A 54 9.37 -9.59 -8.53
N LYS A 55 10.59 -9.97 -8.91
CA LYS A 55 11.84 -9.31 -8.48
C LYS A 55 12.46 -8.46 -9.59
N THR A 56 11.74 -8.27 -10.69
CA THR A 56 12.27 -7.62 -11.89
C THR A 56 12.18 -6.11 -11.75
N LEU A 57 13.26 -5.44 -12.15
CA LEU A 57 13.34 -3.98 -12.21
C LEU A 57 13.11 -3.50 -13.65
N ASP A 58 12.55 -2.32 -13.80
CA ASP A 58 12.44 -1.61 -15.07
C ASP A 58 13.81 -1.04 -15.50
N ARG A 59 13.85 -0.39 -16.67
CA ARG A 59 15.08 0.24 -17.20
C ARG A 59 15.68 1.34 -16.31
N ARG A 60 14.92 1.83 -15.33
CA ARG A 60 15.29 2.89 -14.38
C ARG A 60 15.63 2.32 -13.00
N GLY A 61 15.68 0.99 -12.85
CA GLY A 61 15.95 0.33 -11.58
C GLY A 61 14.76 0.33 -10.61
N LYS A 62 13.56 0.71 -11.04
CA LYS A 62 12.35 0.67 -10.22
C LYS A 62 11.66 -0.69 -10.34
N PRO A 63 11.01 -1.21 -9.29
CA PRO A 63 10.24 -2.44 -9.40
C PRO A 63 9.22 -2.36 -10.53
N MET A 64 9.10 -3.42 -11.34
CA MET A 64 7.98 -3.51 -12.26
C MET A 64 6.69 -3.62 -11.46
N THR A 65 5.74 -2.73 -11.73
CA THR A 65 4.47 -2.69 -11.02
C THR A 65 3.27 -2.93 -11.93
N MET A 66 2.20 -3.45 -11.35
CA MET A 66 0.92 -3.66 -12.02
C MET A 66 -0.21 -3.04 -11.20
N LYS A 67 -1.11 -2.32 -11.89
CA LYS A 67 -2.31 -1.76 -11.28
C LYS A 67 -3.42 -2.82 -11.28
N LEU A 68 -3.97 -3.09 -10.11
CA LEU A 68 -5.10 -4.01 -9.90
C LEU A 68 -6.29 -3.21 -9.37
N GLN A 69 -7.46 -3.40 -9.98
CA GLN A 69 -8.71 -2.77 -9.54
C GLN A 69 -9.55 -3.72 -8.67
N GLY A 70 -10.15 -3.21 -7.61
CA GLY A 70 -10.97 -3.94 -6.65
C GLY A 70 -11.03 -3.30 -5.27
N THR A 71 -11.74 -3.94 -4.35
CA THR A 71 -11.86 -3.49 -2.96
C THR A 71 -10.48 -3.39 -2.29
N VAL A 72 -10.19 -2.20 -1.73
CA VAL A 72 -8.94 -1.88 -1.05
C VAL A 72 -9.26 -1.55 0.41
N GLU A 73 -8.67 -2.30 1.33
CA GLU A 73 -8.83 -2.13 2.77
C GLU A 73 -7.45 -1.92 3.41
N PRO A 74 -6.98 -0.67 3.56
CA PRO A 74 -5.73 -0.38 4.24
C PRO A 74 -5.92 -0.41 5.76
N TYR A 75 -4.92 -0.89 6.48
CA TYR A 75 -4.87 -0.90 7.95
C TYR A 75 -3.44 -0.63 8.44
N PHE A 76 -3.29 -0.07 9.64
CA PHE A 76 -1.97 0.06 10.27
C PHE A 76 -1.56 -1.24 10.96
N ARG A 77 -0.30 -1.65 10.79
CA ARG A 77 0.23 -2.87 11.42
C ARG A 77 0.49 -2.69 12.92
N ASP A 78 0.69 -1.46 13.36
CA ASP A 78 0.89 -1.10 14.76
C ASP A 78 -0.39 -1.18 15.60
N ALA A 79 -1.57 -1.21 14.97
CA ALA A 79 -2.79 -1.60 15.65
C ALA A 79 -2.68 -3.10 15.93
N ALA A 80 -2.21 -3.43 17.13
CA ALA A 80 -2.00 -4.79 17.60
C ALA A 80 -3.12 -5.73 17.13
N PRO A 81 -2.81 -6.98 16.72
CA PRO A 81 -3.87 -7.95 16.53
C PRO A 81 -4.64 -8.03 17.86
N PRO A 82 -5.99 -8.13 17.87
CA PRO A 82 -6.65 -8.61 19.07
C PRO A 82 -6.03 -9.97 19.36
N ALA A 83 -5.20 -10.02 20.41
CA ALA A 83 -4.55 -11.22 20.86
C ALA A 83 -5.64 -12.28 21.08
N ALA A 84 -5.52 -13.39 20.36
CA ALA A 84 -6.30 -14.60 20.61
C ALA A 84 -5.56 -15.45 21.65
#